data_AF-C1F3Z5-F1
#
_entry.id   AF-C1F3Z5-F1
#
_cell.length_a   1.000
_cell.length_b   1.000
_cell.length_c   1.000
_cell.angle_alpha   90.00
_cell.angle_beta   90.00
_cell.angle_gamma   90.00
#
_symmetry.space_group_name_H-M   'P 1'
#
loop_
_entity.id
_entity.type
_entity.pdbx_description
1 polymer ?
#
loop_
_entity_poly.entity_id
_entity_poly.type
_entity_poly.pdbx_seq_one_letter_code
_entity_poly.pdbx_strand_id
1 'polypeptide(L)'
;MTHPVAVFEMMQRGNAEALAAALADHAQIAEARNEQGASLLRMAIYLRQPTMRDLLLPYFPEPDIFDAASLGDTARMDQLFAQDPSLLAAYSGDGWTPLHLAAAFGGAAAVEWLLDHGADVHACSHNTLANQPLHACVAIGGGPDALRALLNSGADGNATQQGGVTALHLAAANGDEEAVRILLVSGASKTARSDEGKLPAEYARERGHAAVAALLA
;
A
#
# COMPACT_ATOMS: atom_id res chain seq x y z
N MET A 1 -16.15 -13.10 -26.84
CA MET A 1 -16.04 -11.84 -26.09
C MET A 1 -15.90 -12.19 -24.62
N THR A 2 -14.70 -12.06 -24.06
CA THR A 2 -14.49 -12.24 -22.62
C THR A 2 -15.14 -11.05 -21.90
N HIS A 3 -16.14 -11.32 -21.06
CA HIS A 3 -16.88 -10.28 -20.35
C HIS A 3 -15.97 -9.61 -19.30
N PRO A 4 -16.07 -8.28 -19.03
CA PRO A 4 -15.24 -7.61 -18.02
C PRO A 4 -15.28 -8.28 -16.63
N VAL A 5 -16.43 -8.80 -16.22
CA VAL A 5 -16.55 -9.57 -14.97
C VAL A 5 -15.66 -10.82 -14.96
N ALA A 6 -15.51 -11.50 -16.10
CA ALA A 6 -14.71 -12.72 -16.18
C ALA A 6 -13.21 -12.46 -16.01
N VAL A 7 -12.68 -11.31 -16.47
CA VAL A 7 -11.24 -11.00 -16.29
C VAL A 7 -10.90 -10.70 -14.83
N PHE A 8 -11.78 -10.03 -14.09
CA PHE A 8 -11.56 -9.79 -12.66
C PHE A 8 -11.67 -11.06 -11.83
N GLU A 9 -12.54 -12.01 -12.20
CA GLU A 9 -12.54 -13.34 -11.58
C GLU A 9 -11.23 -14.11 -11.82
N MET A 10 -10.66 -14.00 -13.03
CA MET A 10 -9.34 -14.62 -13.32
C MET A 10 -8.26 -14.05 -12.41
N MET A 11 -8.24 -12.73 -12.21
CA MET A 11 -7.32 -12.05 -11.29
C MET A 11 -7.45 -12.58 -9.86
N GLN A 12 -8.68 -12.61 -9.33
CA GLN A 12 -8.94 -13.08 -7.97
C GLN A 12 -8.55 -14.54 -7.75
N ARG A 13 -8.71 -15.39 -8.77
CA ARG A 13 -8.34 -16.81 -8.73
C ARG A 13 -6.85 -17.07 -9.00
N GLY A 14 -6.06 -16.06 -9.32
CA GLY A 14 -4.65 -16.24 -9.68
C GLY A 14 -4.43 -17.02 -10.98
N ASN A 15 -5.42 -17.06 -11.88
CA ASN A 15 -5.33 -17.82 -13.14
C ASN A 15 -4.60 -17.03 -14.24
N ALA A 16 -3.27 -16.99 -14.17
CA ALA A 16 -2.41 -16.29 -15.12
C ALA A 16 -2.50 -16.87 -16.56
N GLU A 17 -2.73 -18.17 -16.72
CA GLU A 17 -2.85 -18.80 -18.05
C GLU A 17 -4.12 -18.33 -18.77
N ALA A 18 -5.26 -18.32 -18.07
CA ALA A 18 -6.52 -17.81 -18.63
C ALA A 18 -6.42 -16.31 -18.95
N LEU A 19 -5.75 -15.53 -18.09
CA LEU A 19 -5.49 -14.11 -18.35
C LEU A 19 -4.62 -13.91 -19.60
N ALA A 20 -3.54 -14.68 -19.75
CA ALA A 20 -2.67 -14.62 -20.92
C ALA A 20 -3.42 -14.97 -22.22
N ALA A 21 -4.24 -16.02 -22.20
CA ALA A 21 -5.08 -16.38 -23.33
C ALA A 21 -6.07 -15.26 -23.69
N ALA A 22 -6.71 -14.66 -22.68
CA ALA A 22 -7.64 -13.55 -22.91
C ALA A 22 -6.94 -12.30 -23.47
N LEU A 23 -5.73 -11.98 -23.01
CA LEU A 23 -4.92 -10.86 -23.53
C LEU A 23 -4.49 -11.08 -24.98
N ALA A 24 -4.12 -12.31 -25.33
CA ALA A 24 -3.75 -12.67 -26.70
C ALA A 24 -4.91 -12.48 -27.69
N ASP A 25 -6.13 -12.81 -27.26
CA ASP A 25 -7.34 -12.63 -28.08
C ASP A 25 -7.80 -11.17 -28.14
N HIS A 26 -7.68 -10.44 -27.01
CA HIS A 26 -8.22 -9.10 -26.85
C HIS A 26 -7.36 -8.21 -25.94
N ALA A 27 -6.26 -7.65 -26.46
CA ALA A 27 -5.32 -6.81 -25.69
C ALA A 27 -5.98 -5.66 -24.89
N GLN A 28 -7.08 -5.08 -25.39
CA GLN A 28 -7.82 -3.99 -24.72
C GLN A 28 -8.39 -4.37 -23.35
N ILE A 29 -8.50 -5.67 -23.02
CA ILE A 29 -8.94 -6.07 -21.67
C ILE A 29 -7.96 -5.59 -20.59
N ALA A 30 -6.69 -5.32 -20.94
CA ALA A 30 -5.69 -4.77 -20.02
C ALA A 30 -6.08 -3.39 -19.46
N GLU A 31 -6.92 -2.64 -20.19
CA GLU A 31 -7.43 -1.33 -19.78
C GLU A 31 -8.65 -1.42 -18.84
N ALA A 32 -9.15 -2.63 -18.57
CA ALA A 32 -10.30 -2.83 -17.71
C ALA A 32 -10.03 -2.29 -16.28
N ARG A 33 -11.05 -1.64 -15.73
CA ARG A 33 -11.06 -1.13 -14.36
C ARG A 33 -12.22 -1.74 -13.58
N ASN A 34 -11.97 -2.04 -12.31
CA ASN A 34 -13.01 -2.54 -11.42
C ASN A 34 -13.97 -1.40 -11.00
N GLU A 35 -14.95 -1.71 -10.16
CA GLU A 35 -15.93 -0.72 -9.67
C GLU A 35 -15.28 0.44 -8.89
N GLN A 36 -14.10 0.23 -8.32
CA GLN A 36 -13.30 1.23 -7.62
C GLN A 36 -12.34 2.00 -8.55
N GLY A 37 -12.37 1.73 -9.86
CA GLY A 37 -11.48 2.34 -10.84
C GLY A 37 -10.05 1.79 -10.84
N ALA A 38 -9.76 0.76 -10.04
CA ALA A 38 -8.46 0.12 -10.01
C ALA A 38 -8.24 -0.70 -11.30
N SER A 39 -7.08 -0.51 -11.89
CA SER A 39 -6.66 -1.21 -13.09
C SER A 39 -6.33 -2.69 -12.80
N LEU A 40 -6.32 -3.54 -13.84
CA LEU A 40 -5.87 -4.93 -13.67
C LEU A 40 -4.44 -5.02 -13.14
N LEU A 41 -3.55 -4.10 -13.55
CA LEU A 41 -2.17 -4.07 -13.07
C LEU A 41 -2.10 -3.73 -11.58
N ARG A 42 -2.88 -2.74 -11.13
CA ARG A 42 -2.98 -2.41 -9.70
C ARG A 42 -3.55 -3.57 -8.89
N MET A 43 -4.54 -4.28 -9.42
CA MET A 43 -5.06 -5.48 -8.78
C MET A 43 -4.01 -6.59 -8.67
N ALA A 44 -3.17 -6.79 -9.70
CA ALA A 44 -2.07 -7.75 -9.64
C ALA A 44 -1.09 -7.42 -8.49
N ILE A 45 -0.82 -6.13 -8.27
CA ILE A 45 0.01 -5.62 -7.18
C ILE A 45 -0.65 -5.87 -5.83
N TYR A 46 -1.91 -5.48 -5.65
CA TYR A 46 -2.66 -5.67 -4.41
C TYR A 46 -2.74 -7.14 -4.00
N LEU A 47 -2.93 -8.03 -4.97
CA LEU A 47 -3.04 -9.47 -4.77
C LEU A 47 -1.67 -10.17 -4.65
N ARG A 48 -0.55 -9.43 -4.76
CA ARG A 48 0.83 -9.94 -4.78
C ARG A 48 1.03 -11.06 -5.81
N GLN A 49 0.54 -10.85 -7.03
CA GLN A 49 0.63 -11.78 -8.15
C GLN A 49 1.69 -11.29 -9.17
N PRO A 50 3.00 -11.53 -8.94
CA PRO A 50 4.05 -11.00 -9.83
C PRO A 50 3.91 -11.52 -11.26
N THR A 51 3.54 -12.79 -11.45
CA THR A 51 3.31 -13.35 -12.78
C THR A 51 2.22 -12.61 -13.55
N MET A 52 1.12 -12.25 -12.88
CA MET A 52 0.05 -11.46 -13.52
C MET A 52 0.47 -10.03 -13.79
N ARG A 53 1.21 -9.42 -12.86
CA ARG A 53 1.79 -8.09 -13.05
C ARG A 53 2.65 -8.07 -14.32
N ASP A 54 3.57 -9.02 -14.45
CA ASP A 54 4.51 -9.09 -15.57
C ASP A 54 3.79 -9.39 -16.90
N LEU A 55 2.70 -10.16 -16.86
CA LEU A 55 1.83 -10.40 -18.03
C LEU A 55 1.09 -9.15 -18.48
N LEU A 56 0.65 -8.30 -17.54
CA LEU A 56 -0.15 -7.10 -17.84
C LEU A 56 0.72 -5.92 -18.25
N LEU A 57 1.95 -5.82 -17.73
CA LEU A 57 2.83 -4.67 -17.94
C LEU A 57 3.03 -4.27 -19.42
N PRO A 58 3.22 -5.19 -20.38
CA PRO A 58 3.37 -4.84 -21.80
C PRO A 58 2.09 -4.30 -22.46
N TYR A 59 0.93 -4.59 -21.89
CA TYR A 59 -0.38 -4.20 -22.42
C TYR A 59 -0.97 -3.01 -21.66
N PHE A 60 -0.28 -2.53 -20.63
CA PHE A 60 -0.84 -1.55 -19.73
C PHE A 60 -0.87 -0.16 -20.39
N PRO A 61 -2.02 0.54 -20.41
CA PRO A 61 -2.10 1.92 -20.88
C PRO A 61 -1.26 2.84 -19.97
N GLU A 62 -1.04 4.09 -20.38
CA GLU A 62 -0.23 5.00 -19.58
C GLU A 62 -0.77 5.09 -18.13
N PRO A 63 0.03 4.72 -17.11
CA PRO A 63 -0.43 4.65 -15.73
C PRO A 63 -1.03 5.97 -15.27
N ASP A 64 -2.16 5.91 -14.56
CA ASP A 64 -2.63 7.04 -13.76
C ASP A 64 -1.72 7.23 -12.52
N ILE A 65 -1.96 8.28 -11.73
CA ILE A 65 -1.08 8.60 -10.58
C ILE A 65 -1.05 7.47 -9.55
N PHE A 66 -2.16 6.76 -9.37
CA PHE A 66 -2.29 5.70 -8.38
C PHE A 66 -1.58 4.42 -8.87
N ASP A 67 -1.69 4.11 -10.17
CA ASP A 67 -0.93 3.03 -10.80
C ASP A 67 0.58 3.32 -10.74
N ALA A 68 1.00 4.51 -11.13
CA ALA A 68 2.40 4.93 -11.12
C ALA A 68 3.00 4.88 -9.69
N ALA A 69 2.27 5.42 -8.70
CA ALA A 69 2.68 5.34 -7.30
C ALA A 69 2.75 3.90 -6.79
N SER A 70 1.83 3.02 -7.18
CA SER A 70 1.85 1.60 -6.79
C SER A 70 3.02 0.82 -7.43
N LEU A 71 3.45 1.22 -8.62
CA LEU A 71 4.56 0.62 -9.36
C LEU A 71 5.93 1.15 -8.95
N GLY A 72 5.97 2.32 -8.30
CA GLY A 72 7.20 3.05 -8.04
C GLY A 72 7.75 3.79 -9.27
N ASP A 73 6.89 4.08 -10.27
CA ASP A 73 7.29 4.74 -11.52
C ASP A 73 7.34 6.26 -11.34
N THR A 74 8.43 6.73 -10.73
CA THR A 74 8.64 8.16 -10.46
C THR A 74 8.69 9.01 -11.72
N ALA A 75 9.20 8.47 -12.84
CA ALA A 75 9.23 9.17 -14.12
C ALA A 75 7.82 9.43 -14.65
N ARG A 76 6.90 8.47 -14.49
CA ARG A 76 5.50 8.70 -14.83
C ARG A 76 4.82 9.65 -13.84
N MET A 77 5.13 9.57 -12.56
CA MET A 77 4.63 10.50 -11.55
C MET A 77 5.05 11.95 -11.86
N ASP A 78 6.30 12.17 -12.26
CA ASP A 78 6.81 13.47 -12.73
C ASP A 78 5.97 14.03 -13.89
N GLN A 79 5.70 13.21 -14.91
CA GLN A 79 4.93 13.62 -16.08
C GLN A 79 3.48 13.99 -15.75
N LEU A 80 2.83 13.22 -14.87
CA LEU A 80 1.45 13.45 -14.46
C LEU A 80 1.36 14.70 -13.58
N PHE A 81 2.27 14.85 -12.63
CA PHE A 81 2.30 15.98 -11.71
C PHE A 81 2.58 17.31 -12.43
N ALA A 82 3.45 17.29 -13.46
CA ALA A 82 3.69 18.46 -14.29
C ALA A 82 2.41 18.97 -15.00
N GLN A 83 1.44 18.08 -15.24
CA GLN A 83 0.15 18.42 -15.86
C GLN A 83 -0.91 18.81 -14.82
N ASP A 84 -0.96 18.09 -13.70
CA ASP A 84 -1.91 18.33 -12.62
C ASP A 84 -1.28 18.11 -11.23
N PRO A 85 -0.81 19.19 -10.58
CA PRO A 85 -0.27 19.11 -9.23
C PRO A 85 -1.27 18.67 -8.16
N SER A 86 -2.58 18.78 -8.41
CA SER A 86 -3.60 18.41 -7.42
C SER A 86 -3.64 16.90 -7.16
N LEU A 87 -3.03 16.10 -8.04
CA LEU A 87 -2.97 14.65 -7.94
C LEU A 87 -2.29 14.15 -6.66
N LEU A 88 -1.41 14.94 -6.02
CA LEU A 88 -0.79 14.56 -4.74
C LEU A 88 -1.80 14.33 -3.62
N ALA A 89 -2.91 15.09 -3.64
CA ALA A 89 -3.98 15.02 -2.64
C ALA A 89 -5.22 14.26 -3.16
N ALA A 90 -5.15 13.69 -4.36
CA ALA A 90 -6.25 12.92 -4.93
C ALA A 90 -6.45 11.60 -4.16
N TYR A 91 -7.66 11.05 -4.24
CA TYR A 91 -8.02 9.77 -3.64
C TYR A 91 -8.45 8.78 -4.72
N SER A 92 -7.93 7.56 -4.64
CA SER A 92 -8.41 6.44 -5.45
C SER A 92 -9.84 6.07 -5.03
N GLY A 93 -10.52 5.22 -5.82
CA GLY A 93 -11.82 4.69 -5.42
C GLY A 93 -11.78 3.83 -4.14
N ASP A 94 -10.59 3.36 -3.75
CA ASP A 94 -10.36 2.66 -2.47
C ASP A 94 -10.11 3.65 -1.30
N GLY A 95 -10.19 4.96 -1.56
CA GLY A 95 -9.98 6.01 -0.58
C GLY A 95 -8.52 6.22 -0.19
N TRP A 96 -7.55 5.88 -1.04
CA TRP A 96 -6.12 6.04 -0.76
C TRP A 96 -5.51 7.18 -1.57
N THR A 97 -4.60 7.94 -0.97
CA THR A 97 -3.77 8.90 -1.71
C THR A 97 -2.63 8.20 -2.46
N PRO A 98 -1.95 8.85 -3.43
CA PRO A 98 -0.76 8.26 -4.04
C PRO A 98 0.30 7.87 -3.01
N LEU A 99 0.45 8.64 -1.92
CA LEU A 99 1.42 8.33 -0.87
C LEU A 99 1.07 7.06 -0.09
N HIS A 100 -0.20 6.76 0.11
CA HIS A 100 -0.61 5.46 0.69
C HIS A 100 -0.19 4.29 -0.21
N LEU A 101 -0.40 4.43 -1.53
CA LEU A 101 -0.07 3.38 -2.50
C LEU A 101 1.44 3.19 -2.66
N ALA A 102 2.21 4.28 -2.74
CA ALA A 102 3.65 4.23 -2.77
C ALA A 102 4.22 3.59 -1.49
N ALA A 103 3.71 4.00 -0.33
CA ALA A 103 4.09 3.45 0.96
C ALA A 103 3.79 1.96 1.08
N ALA A 104 2.67 1.48 0.53
CA ALA A 104 2.28 0.08 0.60
C ALA A 104 2.97 -0.81 -0.45
N PHE A 105 3.24 -0.28 -1.65
CA PHE A 105 3.62 -1.08 -2.81
C PHE A 105 4.77 -0.51 -3.66
N GLY A 106 4.85 0.81 -3.82
CA GLY A 106 5.78 1.48 -4.74
C GLY A 106 7.23 1.61 -4.25
N GLY A 107 7.46 1.39 -2.96
CA GLY A 107 8.79 1.42 -2.35
C GLY A 107 9.33 2.84 -2.08
N ALA A 108 10.55 2.90 -1.54
CA ALA A 108 11.12 4.12 -0.95
C ALA A 108 11.24 5.28 -1.94
N ALA A 109 11.70 5.03 -3.17
CA ALA A 109 11.93 6.10 -4.15
C ALA A 109 10.63 6.86 -4.50
N ALA A 110 9.49 6.16 -4.60
CA ALA A 110 8.21 6.80 -4.85
C ALA A 110 7.64 7.52 -3.62
N VAL A 111 7.90 6.97 -2.42
CA VAL A 111 7.56 7.63 -1.15
C VAL A 111 8.33 8.94 -1.00
N GLU A 112 9.65 8.90 -1.17
CA GLU A 112 10.53 10.08 -1.11
C GLU A 112 10.11 11.11 -2.15
N TRP A 113 9.89 10.68 -3.40
CA TRP A 113 9.43 11.58 -4.46
C TRP A 113 8.14 12.30 -4.07
N LEU A 114 7.11 11.58 -3.57
CA LEU A 114 5.84 12.21 -3.20
C LEU A 114 5.99 13.21 -2.05
N LEU A 115 6.81 12.87 -1.05
CA LEU A 115 7.06 13.73 0.10
C LEU A 115 7.83 14.99 -0.29
N ASP A 116 8.84 14.86 -1.15
CA ASP A 116 9.62 15.98 -1.69
C ASP A 116 8.76 16.95 -2.52
N HIS A 117 7.67 16.45 -3.12
CA HIS A 117 6.71 17.25 -3.87
C HIS A 117 5.55 17.77 -3.01
N GLY A 118 5.56 17.52 -1.70
CA GLY A 118 4.59 18.09 -0.75
C GLY A 118 3.33 17.26 -0.54
N ALA A 119 3.36 15.94 -0.81
CA ALA A 119 2.29 15.05 -0.36
C ALA A 119 2.20 15.07 1.18
N ASP A 120 0.98 15.12 1.70
CA ASP A 120 0.74 15.13 3.14
C ASP A 120 1.03 13.75 3.75
N VAL A 121 2.09 13.69 4.55
CA VAL A 121 2.53 12.49 5.28
C VAL A 121 1.49 12.01 6.30
N HIS A 122 0.56 12.88 6.71
CA HIS A 122 -0.51 12.60 7.66
C HIS A 122 -1.88 12.42 7.02
N ALA A 123 -1.95 12.38 5.68
CA ALA A 123 -3.22 12.22 4.97
C ALA A 123 -3.99 11.00 5.48
N CYS A 124 -5.25 11.17 5.84
CA CYS A 124 -6.09 10.06 6.27
C CYS A 124 -6.85 9.48 5.08
N SER A 125 -6.80 8.16 4.89
CA SER A 125 -7.56 7.46 3.87
C SER A 125 -9.07 7.68 4.08
N HIS A 126 -9.81 7.81 2.97
CA HIS A 126 -11.27 7.89 2.97
C HIS A 126 -11.97 6.51 3.07
N ASN A 127 -11.20 5.46 3.29
CA ASN A 127 -11.75 4.14 3.58
C ASN A 127 -12.17 4.01 5.05
N THR A 128 -12.69 2.84 5.41
CA THR A 128 -13.27 2.57 6.73
C THR A 128 -12.27 2.54 7.89
N LEU A 129 -10.98 2.73 7.67
CA LEU A 129 -9.96 2.63 8.73
C LEU A 129 -9.30 3.97 9.07
N ALA A 130 -9.49 5.01 8.25
CA ALA A 130 -8.78 6.29 8.39
C ALA A 130 -7.25 6.11 8.56
N ASN A 131 -6.67 5.23 7.76
CA ASN A 131 -5.24 4.95 7.78
C ASN A 131 -4.45 6.17 7.32
N GLN A 132 -3.25 6.34 7.86
CA GLN A 132 -2.23 7.23 7.29
C GLN A 132 -1.25 6.40 6.44
N PRO A 133 -0.42 7.01 5.58
CA PRO A 133 0.59 6.28 4.80
C PRO A 133 1.48 5.36 5.64
N LEU A 134 1.84 5.77 6.87
CA LEU A 134 2.58 4.95 7.82
C LEU A 134 1.86 3.63 8.15
N HIS A 135 0.54 3.69 8.40
CA HIS A 135 -0.28 2.51 8.66
C HIS A 135 -0.36 1.60 7.42
N ALA A 136 -0.55 2.18 6.23
CA ALA A 136 -0.59 1.41 4.98
C ALA A 136 0.74 0.70 4.71
N CYS A 137 1.87 1.39 4.91
CA CYS A 137 3.21 0.82 4.79
C CYS A 137 3.38 -0.43 5.64
N VAL A 138 2.96 -0.38 6.91
CA VAL A 138 3.16 -1.51 7.84
C VAL A 138 2.12 -2.61 7.64
N ALA A 139 0.85 -2.25 7.43
CA ALA A 139 -0.23 -3.21 7.22
C ALA A 139 0.02 -4.08 5.99
N ILE A 140 0.54 -3.48 4.92
CA ILE A 140 0.84 -4.14 3.65
C ILE A 140 2.30 -4.57 3.56
N GLY A 141 3.20 -4.16 4.47
CA GLY A 141 4.61 -4.53 4.38
C GLY A 141 5.31 -3.94 3.14
N GLY A 142 5.21 -2.62 2.98
CA GLY A 142 5.87 -1.85 1.91
C GLY A 142 7.40 -1.74 2.04
N GLY A 143 7.96 -2.34 3.09
CA GLY A 143 9.40 -2.50 3.28
C GLY A 143 10.03 -1.46 4.22
N PRO A 144 11.22 -1.77 4.75
CA PRO A 144 11.87 -0.98 5.80
C PRO A 144 12.31 0.41 5.31
N ASP A 145 12.68 0.56 4.05
CA ASP A 145 13.16 1.85 3.51
C ASP A 145 12.02 2.83 3.27
N ALA A 146 10.87 2.35 2.77
CA ALA A 146 9.66 3.17 2.68
C ALA A 146 9.18 3.61 4.07
N LEU A 147 9.23 2.70 5.05
CA LEU A 147 8.90 3.00 6.44
C LEU A 147 9.82 4.08 7.03
N ARG A 148 11.13 3.98 6.80
CA ARG A 148 12.11 4.99 7.22
C ARG A 148 11.87 6.34 6.54
N ALA A 149 11.59 6.35 5.25
CA ALA A 149 11.33 7.58 4.49
C ALA A 149 10.13 8.36 5.07
N LEU A 150 9.05 7.65 5.40
CA LEU A 150 7.87 8.26 6.06
C LEU A 150 8.21 8.86 7.43
N LEU A 151 8.88 8.09 8.30
CA LEU A 151 9.24 8.52 9.65
C LEU A 151 10.22 9.69 9.63
N ASN A 152 11.22 9.66 8.74
CA ASN A 152 12.17 10.75 8.56
C ASN A 152 11.52 12.03 8.03
N SER A 153 10.40 11.89 7.31
CA SER A 153 9.61 13.02 6.77
C SER A 153 8.50 13.49 7.73
N GLY A 154 8.56 13.06 8.99
CA GLY A 154 7.69 13.56 10.05
C GLY A 154 6.42 12.75 10.30
N ALA A 155 6.26 11.55 9.69
CA ALA A 155 5.16 10.66 10.07
C ALA A 155 5.18 10.39 11.58
N ASP A 156 4.04 10.55 12.25
CA ASP A 156 3.94 10.29 13.68
C ASP A 156 3.85 8.77 13.93
N GLY A 157 4.91 8.20 14.50
CA GLY A 157 4.98 6.79 14.88
C GLY A 157 3.93 6.34 15.90
N ASN A 158 3.26 7.29 16.56
CA ASN A 158 2.18 7.08 17.52
C ASN A 158 0.80 7.47 16.97
N ALA A 159 0.70 7.88 15.70
CA ALA A 159 -0.59 8.08 15.06
C ALA A 159 -1.44 6.81 15.17
N THR A 160 -2.74 7.01 15.29
CA THR A 160 -3.72 5.94 15.39
C THR A 160 -4.65 5.94 14.19
N GLN A 161 -4.98 4.75 13.71
CA GLN A 161 -6.13 4.53 12.85
C GLN A 161 -7.39 4.25 13.71
N GLN A 162 -8.56 4.16 13.09
CA GLN A 162 -9.81 3.81 13.77
C GLN A 162 -9.68 2.58 14.70
N GLY A 163 -10.06 2.72 15.97
CA GLY A 163 -9.87 1.67 16.98
C GLY A 163 -8.61 1.86 17.83
N GLY A 164 -7.94 3.01 17.74
CA GLY A 164 -6.77 3.35 18.55
C GLY A 164 -5.51 2.56 18.19
N VAL A 165 -5.52 1.85 17.05
CA VAL A 165 -4.41 0.98 16.63
C VAL A 165 -3.31 1.84 16.00
N THR A 166 -2.09 1.68 16.47
CA THR A 166 -0.90 2.35 15.91
C THR A 166 -0.17 1.47 14.90
N ALA A 167 0.75 2.04 14.13
CA ALA A 167 1.66 1.28 13.27
C ALA A 167 2.42 0.17 14.03
N LEU A 168 2.78 0.40 15.31
CA LEU A 168 3.48 -0.61 16.12
C LEU A 168 2.58 -1.82 16.46
N HIS A 169 1.28 -1.61 16.66
CA HIS A 169 0.33 -2.71 16.83
C HIS A 169 0.23 -3.57 15.55
N LEU A 170 0.18 -2.92 14.38
CA LEU A 170 0.15 -3.60 13.09
C LEU A 170 1.43 -4.41 12.84
N ALA A 171 2.60 -3.81 13.08
CA ALA A 171 3.89 -4.49 12.94
C ALA A 171 3.98 -5.71 13.88
N ALA A 172 3.48 -5.55 15.11
CA ALA A 172 3.42 -6.63 16.10
C ALA A 172 2.48 -7.77 15.67
N ALA A 173 1.30 -7.44 15.15
CA ALA A 173 0.33 -8.41 14.65
C ALA A 173 0.83 -9.18 13.42
N ASN A 174 1.68 -8.55 12.60
CA ASN A 174 2.28 -9.14 11.40
C ASN A 174 3.55 -9.95 11.71
N GLY A 175 4.11 -9.83 12.91
CA GLY A 175 5.37 -10.46 13.27
C GLY A 175 6.59 -9.84 12.60
N ASP A 176 6.49 -8.59 12.12
CA ASP A 176 7.56 -7.89 11.41
C ASP A 176 8.56 -7.28 12.40
N GLU A 177 9.58 -8.07 12.75
CA GLU A 177 10.63 -7.66 13.68
C GLU A 177 11.37 -6.39 13.23
N GLU A 178 11.61 -6.22 11.93
CA GLU A 178 12.36 -5.08 11.40
C GLU A 178 11.52 -3.81 11.47
N ALA A 179 10.24 -3.86 11.06
CA ALA A 179 9.33 -2.74 11.22
C ALA A 179 9.16 -2.34 12.69
N VAL A 180 9.07 -3.31 13.61
CA VAL A 180 9.02 -3.03 15.06
C VAL A 180 10.28 -2.29 15.50
N ARG A 181 11.48 -2.73 15.10
CA ARG A 181 12.74 -2.05 15.46
C ARG A 181 12.78 -0.63 14.92
N ILE A 182 12.41 -0.42 13.66
CA ILE A 182 12.40 0.90 13.02
C ILE A 182 11.45 1.85 13.76
N LEU A 183 10.23 1.39 14.06
CA LEU A 183 9.23 2.18 14.78
C LEU A 183 9.70 2.53 16.20
N LEU A 184 10.29 1.58 16.93
CA LEU A 184 10.83 1.82 18.28
C LEU A 184 11.98 2.82 18.28
N VAL A 185 12.92 2.71 17.33
CA VAL A 185 14.02 3.67 17.15
C VAL A 185 13.48 5.07 16.84
N SER A 186 12.35 5.14 16.13
CA SER A 186 11.68 6.41 15.78
C SER A 186 10.75 6.93 16.89
N GLY A 187 10.78 6.33 18.08
CA GLY A 187 10.04 6.83 19.25
C GLY A 187 8.59 6.33 19.37
N ALA A 188 8.19 5.30 18.62
CA ALA A 188 6.88 4.68 18.80
C ALA A 188 6.75 4.06 20.21
N SER A 189 5.60 4.27 20.84
CA SER A 189 5.32 3.83 22.20
C SER A 189 4.96 2.35 22.24
N LYS A 190 5.83 1.53 22.84
CA LYS A 190 5.54 0.12 23.13
C LYS A 190 4.37 -0.08 24.11
N THR A 191 3.94 0.99 24.78
CA THR A 191 2.84 0.97 25.76
C THR A 191 1.58 1.68 25.27
N ALA A 192 1.51 2.05 23.98
CA ALA A 192 0.27 2.55 23.39
C ALA A 192 -0.84 1.51 23.56
N ARG A 193 -2.07 1.96 23.81
CA ARG A 193 -3.23 1.08 23.93
C ARG A 193 -4.21 1.35 22.81
N SER A 194 -4.67 0.29 22.16
CA SER A 194 -5.85 0.37 21.28
C SER A 194 -7.11 0.68 22.08
N ASP A 195 -8.23 0.93 21.39
CA ASP A 195 -9.52 1.19 22.02
C ASP A 195 -10.04 -0.04 22.80
N GLU A 196 -9.56 -1.24 22.44
CA GLU A 196 -9.79 -2.48 23.21
C GLU A 196 -8.90 -2.58 24.45
N GLY A 197 -8.04 -1.59 24.69
CA GLY A 197 -7.08 -1.57 25.79
C GLY A 197 -5.85 -2.44 25.55
N LYS A 198 -5.66 -3.00 24.35
CA LYS A 198 -4.56 -3.93 24.07
C LYS A 198 -3.26 -3.21 23.72
N LEU A 199 -2.13 -3.77 24.13
CA LEU A 199 -0.77 -3.33 23.82
C LEU A 199 -0.26 -3.96 22.52
N PRO A 200 0.76 -3.37 21.85
CA PRO A 200 1.41 -4.00 20.70
C PRO A 200 1.92 -5.42 21.01
N ALA A 201 2.53 -5.62 22.18
CA ALA A 201 3.01 -6.95 22.60
C ALA A 201 1.89 -8.00 22.69
N GLU A 202 0.66 -7.58 22.99
CA GLU A 202 -0.50 -8.49 23.10
C GLU A 202 -0.98 -8.91 21.70
N TYR A 203 -0.98 -8.02 20.72
CA TYR A 203 -1.24 -8.38 19.31
C TYR A 203 -0.23 -9.42 18.80
N ALA A 204 1.07 -9.24 19.12
CA ALA A 204 2.08 -10.23 18.78
C ALA A 204 1.84 -11.59 19.45
N ARG A 205 1.47 -11.61 20.73
CA ARG A 205 1.17 -12.86 21.47
C ARG A 205 -0.07 -13.57 20.90
N GLU A 206 -1.14 -12.83 20.64
CA GLU A 206 -2.39 -13.37 20.08
C GLU A 206 -2.18 -13.99 18.69
N ARG A 207 -1.22 -13.47 17.92
CA ARG A 207 -0.84 -13.97 16.59
C ARG A 207 0.29 -15.01 16.61
N GLY A 208 0.85 -15.33 17.78
CA GLY A 208 1.91 -16.33 17.94
C GLY A 208 3.34 -15.84 17.61
N HIS A 209 3.55 -14.53 17.49
CA HIS A 209 4.85 -13.93 17.17
C HIS A 209 5.70 -13.73 18.44
N ALA A 210 6.18 -14.82 19.02
CA ALA A 210 6.90 -14.82 20.30
C ALA A 210 8.15 -13.92 20.34
N ALA A 211 8.93 -13.88 19.25
CA ALA A 211 10.12 -13.03 19.15
C ALA A 211 9.77 -11.53 19.20
N VAL A 212 8.73 -11.12 18.48
CA VAL A 212 8.23 -9.74 18.51
C VAL A 212 7.61 -9.40 19.87
N ALA A 213 6.84 -10.32 20.47
CA ALA A 213 6.30 -10.13 21.81
C ALA A 213 7.40 -9.94 22.87
N ALA A 214 8.55 -10.59 22.71
CA ALA A 214 9.71 -10.41 23.58
C ALA A 214 10.43 -9.08 23.31
N LEU A 215 10.51 -8.64 22.05
CA LEU A 215 11.07 -7.34 21.68
C LEU A 215 10.26 -6.17 22.27
N LEU A 216 8.96 -6.37 22.43
CA LEU A 216 8.01 -5.38 22.96
C LEU A 216 7.76 -5.50 24.48
N ALA A 217 8.40 -6.46 25.15
CA ALA A 217 8.23 -6.69 26.58
C ALA A 217 8.81 -5.56 27.46
#